data_AF-A0AAD8MZX7-F1
#
_entry.id   AF-A0AAD8MZX7-F1
#
_cell.length_a   1.000
_cell.length_b   1.000
_cell.length_c   1.000
_cell.angle_alpha   90.00
_cell.angle_beta   90.00
_cell.angle_gamma   90.00
#
_symmetry.space_group_name_H-M   'P 1'
#
loop_
_entity.id
_entity.type
_entity.pdbx_description
1 polymer ?
#
loop_
_entity_poly.entity_id
_entity_poly.type
_entity_poly.pdbx_seq_one_letter_code
_entity_poly.pdbx_strand_id
1 'polypeptide(L)'
;MKYLRFLRRRMNTKPSHGPIHFRIPALPHYSWVTWSSFGNFVGKKLINLLLSLQELESKPKERAQLVHEKKKQLTELRLRADKTVDEKFGLQHDIIASVKY
;
A
#
# COMPACT_ATOMS: atom_id res chain seq x y z
N MET A 1 29.70 -1.27 14.53
CA MET A 1 29.29 -0.75 13.20
C MET A 1 29.39 -1.81 12.10
N LYS A 2 28.35 -2.65 11.94
CA LYS A 2 28.36 -3.79 10.99
C LYS A 2 28.27 -3.33 9.51
N TYR A 3 27.53 -2.26 9.23
CA TYR A 3 27.32 -1.74 7.87
C TYR A 3 28.58 -1.10 7.26
N LEU A 4 29.34 -0.31 8.03
CA LEU A 4 30.60 0.28 7.54
C LEU A 4 31.65 -0.79 7.20
N ARG A 5 31.66 -1.92 7.92
CA ARG A 5 32.52 -3.07 7.60
C ARG A 5 32.08 -3.77 6.32
N PHE A 6 30.77 -3.86 6.06
CA PHE A 6 30.21 -4.39 4.82
C PHE A 6 30.59 -3.53 3.61
N LEU A 7 30.44 -2.20 3.70
CA LEU A 7 30.83 -1.27 2.62
C LEU A 7 32.34 -1.27 2.30
N ARG A 8 33.18 -1.68 3.26
CA ARG A 8 34.64 -1.81 3.05
C ARG A 8 35.01 -3.06 2.25
N ARG A 9 34.09 -4.02 2.07
CA ARG A 9 34.30 -5.15 1.15
C ARG A 9 34.16 -4.66 -0.29
N ARG A 10 35.29 -4.44 -0.95
CA ARG A 10 35.40 -4.14 -2.37
C ARG A 10 36.48 -5.03 -2.97
N MET A 11 36.30 -5.45 -4.23
CA MET A 11 37.37 -6.08 -4.99
C MET A 11 38.48 -5.05 -5.22
N ASN A 12 39.74 -5.43 -5.00
CA ASN A 12 40.87 -4.51 -5.14
C ASN A 12 41.25 -4.27 -6.61
N THR A 13 41.16 -5.30 -7.45
CA THR A 13 41.55 -5.25 -8.87
C THR A 13 40.54 -4.52 -9.74
N LYS A 14 39.24 -4.77 -9.57
CA LYS A 14 38.17 -4.07 -10.31
C LYS A 14 36.91 -3.88 -9.46
N PRO A 15 36.65 -2.69 -8.92
CA PRO A 15 35.54 -2.45 -7.99
C PRO A 15 34.15 -2.74 -8.57
N SER A 16 33.97 -2.64 -9.89
CA SER A 16 32.69 -2.92 -10.56
C SER A 16 32.34 -4.40 -10.68
N HIS A 17 33.33 -5.30 -10.55
CA HIS A 17 33.11 -6.75 -10.50
C HIS A 17 33.02 -7.27 -9.05
N GLY A 18 33.17 -6.37 -8.08
CA GLY A 18 33.05 -6.67 -6.66
C GLY A 18 31.61 -6.63 -6.13
N PRO A 19 31.42 -6.87 -4.83
CA PRO A 19 30.12 -6.82 -4.19
C PRO A 19 29.43 -5.46 -4.38
N ILE A 20 28.18 -5.46 -4.86
CA ILE A 20 27.39 -4.26 -5.13
C ILE A 20 26.66 -3.81 -3.86
N HIS A 21 26.90 -2.57 -3.46
CA HIS A 21 26.27 -1.95 -2.28
C HIS A 21 25.09 -1.06 -2.70
N PHE A 22 23.87 -1.61 -2.69
CA PHE A 22 22.66 -0.84 -2.98
C PHE A 22 22.37 0.20 -1.90
N ARG A 23 22.08 1.45 -2.31
CA ARG A 23 21.88 2.59 -1.40
C ARG A 23 20.41 2.96 -1.17
N ILE A 24 19.48 2.15 -1.68
CA ILE A 24 18.05 2.48 -1.71
C ILE A 24 17.30 1.61 -0.69
N PRO A 25 16.44 2.19 0.17
CA PRO A 25 15.69 1.45 1.18
C PRO A 25 14.53 0.60 0.64
N ALA A 26 14.27 0.60 -0.68
CA ALA A 26 13.14 -0.09 -1.31
C ALA A 26 13.36 -1.59 -1.61
N LEU A 27 14.54 -2.14 -1.31
CA LEU A 27 14.82 -3.57 -1.36
C LEU A 27 15.09 -4.22 0.03
N PRO A 28 14.22 -4.09 1.05
CA PRO A 28 14.43 -4.72 2.34
C PRO A 28 13.52 -5.95 2.50
N HIS A 29 13.51 -6.88 1.54
CA HIS A 29 12.92 -8.21 1.78
C HIS A 29 13.98 -9.26 2.14
N TYR A 30 15.26 -8.98 1.88
CA TYR A 30 16.36 -9.93 2.11
C TYR A 30 17.55 -9.29 2.85
N SER A 31 17.36 -8.72 4.03
CA SER A 31 18.42 -8.62 5.07
C SER A 31 17.89 -7.95 6.34
N TRP A 32 17.59 -8.75 7.35
CA TRP A 32 17.07 -8.32 8.66
C TRP A 32 18.11 -7.64 9.58
N VAL A 33 19.34 -7.32 9.12
CA VAL A 33 20.48 -7.00 10.03
C VAL A 33 20.93 -5.52 10.00
N THR A 34 20.31 -4.62 9.26
CA THR A 34 20.84 -3.24 9.09
C THR A 34 19.92 -2.09 9.46
N TRP A 35 18.91 -2.30 10.32
CA TRP A 35 18.07 -1.18 10.77
C TRP A 35 18.77 -0.23 11.77
N SER A 36 19.77 -0.70 12.53
CA SER A 36 20.38 0.11 13.61
C SER A 36 21.52 1.06 13.18
N SER A 37 21.97 1.05 11.92
CA SER A 37 23.14 1.85 11.47
C SER A 37 22.87 2.76 10.27
N PHE A 38 21.65 2.82 9.75
CA PHE A 38 21.31 3.62 8.56
C PHE A 38 20.95 5.08 8.89
N GLY A 39 20.68 5.40 10.16
CA GLY A 39 20.09 6.68 10.59
C GLY A 39 20.91 7.94 10.28
N ASN A 40 22.25 7.86 10.22
CA ASN A 40 23.06 9.09 10.29
C ASN A 40 23.72 9.52 8.97
N PHE A 41 23.82 8.67 7.94
CA PHE A 41 24.45 9.03 6.65
C PHE A 41 23.44 9.47 5.59
N VAL A 42 22.17 9.08 5.73
CA VAL A 42 21.16 9.31 4.69
C VAL A 42 20.34 10.58 4.92
N GLY A 43 20.46 11.21 6.10
CA GLY A 43 19.64 12.34 6.56
C GLY A 43 19.27 13.38 5.50
N LYS A 44 20.22 13.99 4.78
CA LYS A 44 19.90 15.04 3.80
C LYS A 44 19.18 14.56 2.54
N LYS A 45 19.53 13.37 2.02
CA LYS A 45 18.88 12.79 0.82
C LYS A 45 17.56 12.11 1.16
N LEU A 46 17.45 11.55 2.37
CA LEU A 46 16.24 10.94 2.89
C LEU A 46 15.18 12.00 3.23
N ILE A 47 15.54 13.20 3.73
CA ILE A 47 14.56 14.26 4.03
C ILE A 47 13.77 14.68 2.78
N ASN A 48 14.45 14.98 1.67
CA ASN A 48 13.76 15.35 0.42
C ASN A 48 12.91 14.19 -0.12
N LEU A 49 13.41 12.96 0.02
CA LEU A 49 12.68 11.77 -0.40
C LEU A 49 11.48 11.49 0.52
N LEU A 50 11.59 11.72 1.83
CA LEU A 50 10.51 11.60 2.81
C LEU A 50 9.40 12.62 2.57
N LEU A 51 9.75 13.89 2.32
CA LEU A 51 8.75 14.90 1.95
C LEU A 51 8.00 14.46 0.68
N SER A 52 8.74 14.02 -0.36
CA SER A 52 8.11 13.55 -1.60
C SER A 52 7.27 12.27 -1.41
N LEU A 53 7.66 11.38 -0.50
CA LEU A 53 6.90 10.16 -0.18
C LEU A 53 5.64 10.48 0.63
N GLN A 54 5.72 11.41 1.59
CA GLN A 54 4.58 11.86 2.37
C GLN A 54 3.52 12.53 1.48
N GLU A 55 3.95 13.32 0.51
CA GLU A 55 3.08 13.90 -0.53
C GLU A 55 2.47 12.84 -1.48
N LEU A 56 3.15 11.72 -1.71
CA LEU A 56 2.63 10.61 -2.49
C LEU A 56 1.70 9.70 -1.69
N GLU A 57 1.89 9.61 -0.37
CA GLU A 57 1.05 8.81 0.53
C GLU A 57 -0.30 9.45 0.87
N SER A 58 -0.42 10.78 0.82
CA SER A 58 -1.71 11.46 1.03
C SER A 58 -2.69 11.17 -0.11
N LYS A 59 -2.20 11.17 -1.35
CA LYS A 59 -3.00 10.94 -2.57
C LYS A 59 -3.84 9.64 -2.58
N PRO A 60 -3.31 8.45 -2.26
CA PRO A 60 -4.11 7.23 -2.19
C PRO A 60 -5.10 7.24 -1.02
N LYS A 61 -4.77 7.89 0.11
CA LYS A 61 -5.67 8.01 1.28
C LYS A 61 -6.89 8.87 0.94
N GLU A 62 -6.69 10.00 0.27
CA GLU A 62 -7.77 10.87 -0.23
C GLU A 62 -8.67 10.14 -1.24
N ARG A 63 -8.07 9.42 -2.21
CA ARG A 63 -8.82 8.62 -3.17
C ARG A 63 -9.63 7.51 -2.49
N ALA A 64 -9.05 6.83 -1.50
CA ALA A 64 -9.73 5.79 -0.74
C ALA A 64 -10.92 6.31 0.05
N GLN A 65 -10.80 7.51 0.65
CA GLN A 65 -11.90 8.17 1.37
C GLN A 65 -13.08 8.49 0.44
N LEU A 66 -12.81 9.09 -0.72
CA LEU A 66 -13.85 9.41 -1.71
C LEU A 66 -14.59 8.17 -2.22
N VAL A 67 -13.87 7.07 -2.47
CA VAL A 67 -14.48 5.79 -2.88
C VAL A 67 -15.36 5.22 -1.77
N HIS A 68 -14.90 5.30 -0.53
CA HIS A 68 -15.63 4.81 0.63
C HIS A 68 -16.95 5.57 0.85
N GLU A 69 -16.93 6.90 0.71
CA GLU A 69 -18.14 7.74 0.80
C GLU A 69 -19.16 7.41 -0.30
N LYS A 70 -18.70 7.30 -1.56
CA LYS A 70 -19.56 6.89 -2.68
C LYS A 70 -20.17 5.50 -2.46
N LYS A 71 -19.40 4.56 -1.90
CA LYS A 71 -19.87 3.21 -1.60
C LYS A 71 -20.95 3.22 -0.52
N LYS A 72 -20.84 4.08 0.50
CA LYS A 72 -21.88 4.24 1.53
C LYS A 72 -23.20 4.72 0.92
N GLN A 73 -23.17 5.80 0.14
CA GLN A 73 -24.35 6.34 -0.54
C GLN A 73 -25.00 5.30 -1.46
N LEU A 74 -24.20 4.56 -2.23
CA LEU A 74 -24.70 3.49 -3.10
C LEU A 74 -25.38 2.37 -2.31
N THR A 75 -24.84 2.01 -1.15
CA THR A 75 -25.40 0.96 -0.29
C THR A 75 -26.74 1.40 0.29
N GLU A 76 -26.86 2.66 0.72
CA GLU A 76 -28.13 3.22 1.19
C GLU A 76 -29.20 3.23 0.08
N LEU A 77 -28.84 3.62 -1.14
CA LEU A 77 -29.76 3.62 -2.28
C LEU A 77 -30.23 2.21 -2.64
N ARG A 78 -29.35 1.21 -2.58
CA ARG A 78 -29.71 -0.20 -2.80
C ARG A 78 -30.69 -0.70 -1.76
N LEU A 79 -30.42 -0.46 -0.48
CA LEU A 79 -31.33 -0.84 0.61
C LEU A 79 -32.71 -0.18 0.47
N ARG A 80 -32.76 1.08 0.01
CA ARG A 80 -34.04 1.75 -0.28
C ARG A 80 -34.75 1.10 -1.46
N ALA A 81 -34.03 0.79 -2.54
CA ALA A 81 -34.58 0.11 -3.70
C ALA A 81 -35.15 -1.26 -3.32
N ASP A 82 -34.41 -2.07 -2.56
CA ASP A 82 -34.84 -3.40 -2.09
C ASP A 82 -36.15 -3.29 -1.31
N LYS A 83 -36.23 -2.37 -0.33
CA LYS A 83 -37.47 -2.12 0.43
C LYS A 83 -38.64 -1.72 -0.47
N THR A 84 -38.43 -0.83 -1.44
CA THR A 84 -39.51 -0.42 -2.36
C THR A 84 -39.96 -1.54 -3.30
N VAL A 85 -39.08 -2.49 -3.61
CA VAL A 85 -39.40 -3.68 -4.40
C VAL A 85 -40.20 -4.65 -3.54
N ASP A 86 -39.76 -4.91 -2.30
CA ASP A 86 -40.45 -5.79 -1.35
C ASP A 86 -41.89 -5.30 -1.08
N GLU A 87 -42.08 -3.98 -0.87
CA GLU A 87 -43.41 -3.38 -0.64
C GLU A 87 -44.36 -3.57 -1.83
N LYS A 88 -43.84 -3.51 -3.07
CA LYS A 88 -44.66 -3.57 -4.30
C LYS A 88 -44.88 -5.00 -4.81
N PHE A 89 -43.88 -5.87 -4.63
CA PHE A 89 -43.81 -7.16 -5.31
C PHE A 89 -43.52 -8.35 -4.37
N GLY A 90 -43.56 -8.17 -3.05
CA GLY A 90 -43.20 -9.21 -2.06
C GLY A 90 -43.88 -10.56 -2.32
N LEU A 91 -45.21 -10.58 -2.51
CA LEU A 91 -45.95 -11.82 -2.78
C LEU A 91 -45.55 -12.51 -4.09
N GLN A 92 -45.17 -11.74 -5.12
CA GLN A 92 -44.72 -12.29 -6.40
C GLN A 92 -43.29 -12.83 -6.29
N HIS A 93 -42.44 -12.18 -5.50
CA HIS A 93 -41.08 -12.64 -5.21
C HIS A 93 -41.05 -13.96 -4.46
N ASP A 94 -41.94 -14.19 -3.49
CA ASP A 94 -42.01 -15.45 -2.74
C ASP A 94 -42.34 -16.65 -3.64
N ILE A 95 -43.25 -16.47 -4.59
CA ILE A 95 -43.60 -17.50 -5.58
C ILE A 95 -42.40 -17.79 -6.49
N ILE A 96 -41.71 -16.76 -6.99
CA ILE A 96 -40.53 -16.93 -7.86
C ILE A 96 -39.36 -17.56 -7.10
N ALA A 97 -39.15 -17.20 -5.83
CA ALA A 97 -38.11 -17.77 -4.99
C ALA A 97 -38.32 -19.28 -4.76
N SER A 98 -39.58 -19.72 -4.62
CA SER A 98 -39.91 -21.14 -4.44
C SER A 98 -39.64 -22.03 -5.66
N VAL A 99 -39.59 -21.44 -6.87
CA VAL A 99 -39.37 -22.15 -8.14
C VAL A 99 -37.88 -22.19 -8.52
N LYS A 100 -37.02 -21.49 -7.78
CA LYS A 100 -35.58 -21.39 -8.08
C LYS A 100 -34.85 -22.67 -7.61
N TYR A 101 -34.40 -23.47 -8.56
CA TYR A 101 -33.52 -24.65 -8.34
C TYR A 101 -32.13 -24.27 -7.83
#